data_AF-A0A6J8BES5-F1
#
_entry.id   AF-A0A6J8BES5-F1
#
_cell.length_a   1.000
_cell.length_b   1.000
_cell.length_c   1.000
_cell.angle_alpha   90.00
_cell.angle_beta   90.00
_cell.angle_gamma   90.00
#
_symmetry.space_group_name_H-M   'P 1'
#
loop_
_entity.id
_entity.type
_entity.pdbx_description
1 polymer ?
#
loop_
_entity_poly.entity_id
_entity_poly.type
_entity_poly.pdbx_seq_one_letter_code
_entity_poly.pdbx_strand_id
1 'polypeptide(L)'
;MSKQKGRLLQKGVTERCSKIKYRYDGKIQNRIFTNSLLPLKKYNVTFCRVTKCASTFWTRLLVCLERGLWKPPYVFKPNDGSVKLRDNFNRFPIRKIYKRVNDTKNFMFSRNPYSRIFSFYVDKLFSPNPYYWNSLGVGITKRSRGNATCGHDVTFNELVDYIIYTPSTARDFHTIPINDVCRPCIIPYDVIGKMENFENDTSNILKEIGVESYPYFSENFKKEYTADSIYDIAHAYISFRQDSDKCIDRQTGLKRVWRILQIRGIISESVQMPFSSKESQTITVSKLLNTILKARDDSFNEELKDQKATFFKEAYSSVPLDKMMNLQKVYKEDFQIFNYESFPKNLFKARRNTAKEIFIV
;
A
#
# COMPACT_ATOMS: atom_id res chain seq x y z
N MET A 1 4.15 5.87 -28.04
CA MET A 1 2.89 5.23 -27.57
C MET A 1 2.56 5.42 -26.08
N SER A 2 3.52 5.77 -25.20
CA SER A 2 3.28 5.84 -23.73
C SER A 2 2.65 7.16 -23.22
N LYS A 3 3.03 8.32 -23.76
CA LYS A 3 2.39 9.64 -23.49
C LYS A 3 0.86 9.62 -23.65
N GLN A 4 0.37 8.77 -24.55
CA GLN A 4 -1.05 8.60 -24.80
C GLN A 4 -1.74 7.87 -23.64
N LYS A 5 -1.13 6.84 -23.03
CA LYS A 5 -1.80 5.99 -22.02
C LYS A 5 -2.14 6.74 -20.71
N GLY A 6 -1.23 7.56 -20.17
CA GLY A 6 -1.49 8.35 -18.96
C GLY A 6 -2.60 9.39 -19.14
N ARG A 7 -2.58 10.11 -20.27
CA ARG A 7 -3.64 11.04 -20.66
C ARG A 7 -4.95 10.33 -21.01
N LEU A 8 -4.90 9.13 -21.57
CA LEU A 8 -6.08 8.30 -21.83
C LEU A 8 -6.76 7.84 -20.52
N LEU A 9 -5.98 7.48 -19.49
CA LEU A 9 -6.54 7.13 -18.18
C LEU A 9 -7.24 8.33 -17.53
N GLN A 10 -6.64 9.51 -17.58
CA GLN A 10 -7.24 10.77 -17.12
C GLN A 10 -8.55 11.09 -17.87
N LYS A 11 -8.54 11.05 -19.21
CA LYS A 11 -9.74 11.28 -20.03
C LYS A 11 -10.86 10.31 -19.63
N GLY A 12 -10.52 9.03 -19.50
CA GLY A 12 -11.48 8.01 -19.06
C GLY A 12 -12.00 8.25 -17.64
N VAL A 13 -11.17 8.73 -16.70
CA VAL A 13 -11.60 9.10 -15.35
C VAL A 13 -12.63 10.24 -15.40
N THR A 14 -12.33 11.30 -16.17
CA THR A 14 -13.23 12.46 -16.32
C THR A 14 -14.59 12.03 -16.88
N GLU A 15 -14.60 11.24 -17.96
CA GLU A 15 -15.83 10.70 -18.54
C GLU A 15 -16.64 9.86 -17.55
N ARG A 16 -15.98 9.00 -16.77
CA ARG A 16 -16.66 8.14 -15.79
C ARG A 16 -17.18 8.93 -14.60
N CYS A 17 -16.45 9.93 -14.14
CA CYS A 17 -16.91 10.88 -13.12
C CYS A 17 -18.19 11.61 -13.55
N SER A 18 -18.28 12.05 -14.81
CA SER A 18 -19.51 12.64 -15.36
C SER A 18 -20.67 11.64 -15.40
N LYS A 19 -20.41 10.39 -15.80
CA LYS A 19 -21.44 9.34 -15.88
C LYS A 19 -22.02 8.95 -14.53
N ILE A 20 -21.20 8.87 -13.48
CA ILE A 20 -21.68 8.51 -12.14
C ILE A 20 -22.33 9.69 -11.39
N LYS A 21 -22.39 10.88 -12.01
CA LYS A 21 -22.90 12.13 -11.40
C LYS A 21 -22.29 12.35 -10.01
N TYR A 22 -20.98 12.15 -9.90
CA TYR A 22 -20.30 12.20 -8.60
C TYR A 22 -20.59 13.51 -7.88
N ARG A 23 -21.00 13.39 -6.61
CA ARG A 23 -21.15 14.53 -5.69
C ARG A 23 -20.43 14.16 -4.42
N TYR A 24 -19.44 14.98 -4.06
CA TYR A 24 -18.83 14.88 -2.75
C TYR A 24 -19.85 15.28 -1.69
N ASP A 25 -20.22 14.35 -0.83
CA ASP A 25 -21.32 14.46 0.13
C ASP A 25 -20.93 15.19 1.42
N GLY A 26 -19.69 15.69 1.51
CA GLY A 26 -19.18 16.42 2.68
C GLY A 26 -18.90 15.56 3.91
N LYS A 27 -19.25 14.26 3.92
CA LYS A 27 -19.14 13.42 5.11
C LYS A 27 -17.71 13.09 5.49
N ILE A 28 -16.83 13.01 4.50
CA ILE A 28 -15.43 12.62 4.72
C ILE A 28 -14.61 13.86 5.01
N GLN A 29 -13.91 13.87 6.14
CA GLN A 29 -13.19 15.04 6.62
C GLN A 29 -12.27 15.61 5.53
N ASN A 30 -12.40 16.91 5.24
CA ASN A 30 -11.48 17.63 4.34
C ASN A 30 -10.02 17.37 4.71
N ARG A 31 -9.75 17.17 6.00
CA ARG A 31 -8.43 16.82 6.53
C ARG A 31 -7.81 15.60 5.85
N ILE A 32 -8.58 14.56 5.49
CA ILE A 32 -8.04 13.38 4.80
C ILE A 32 -7.48 13.79 3.44
N PHE A 33 -8.26 14.53 2.64
CA PHE A 33 -7.84 15.03 1.35
C PHE A 33 -6.62 15.96 1.46
N THR A 34 -6.67 16.95 2.35
CA THR A 34 -5.59 17.93 2.49
C THR A 34 -4.29 17.29 2.99
N ASN A 35 -4.38 16.31 3.89
CA ASN A 35 -3.22 15.58 4.41
C ASN A 35 -2.58 14.67 3.35
N SER A 36 -3.33 14.25 2.33
CA SER A 36 -2.81 13.36 1.28
C SER A 36 -2.03 14.10 0.21
N LEU A 37 -2.31 15.39 0.01
CA LEU A 37 -1.57 16.19 -0.97
C LEU A 37 -0.14 16.48 -0.51
N LEU A 38 0.78 16.47 -1.47
CA LEU A 38 2.19 16.80 -1.31
C LEU A 38 2.58 17.82 -2.39
N PRO A 39 2.69 19.11 -2.06
CA PRO A 39 3.10 20.14 -3.01
C PRO A 39 4.62 20.18 -3.17
N LEU A 40 5.07 20.35 -4.40
CA LEU A 40 6.46 20.62 -4.78
C LEU A 40 6.52 22.01 -5.38
N LYS A 41 7.21 22.94 -4.71
CA LYS A 41 7.27 24.33 -5.15
C LYS A 41 8.19 24.47 -6.35
N LYS A 42 9.37 23.85 -6.32
CA LYS A 42 10.37 23.96 -7.39
C LYS A 42 9.88 23.49 -8.76
N TYR A 43 8.98 22.50 -8.76
CA TYR A 43 8.46 21.87 -9.98
C TYR A 43 7.04 22.31 -10.33
N ASN A 44 6.41 23.15 -9.50
CA ASN A 44 4.99 23.51 -9.60
C ASN A 44 4.05 22.30 -9.77
N VAL A 45 4.27 21.28 -8.94
CA VAL A 45 3.57 19.99 -8.99
C VAL A 45 2.88 19.69 -7.66
N THR A 46 1.74 19.01 -7.70
CA THR A 46 1.10 18.46 -6.51
C THR A 46 0.86 16.96 -6.69
N PHE A 47 1.38 16.14 -5.78
CA PHE A 47 1.17 14.69 -5.76
C PHE A 47 0.11 14.33 -4.71
N CYS A 48 -0.92 13.56 -5.08
CA CYS A 48 -1.84 12.98 -4.10
C CYS A 48 -1.39 11.60 -3.63
N ARG A 49 -1.04 11.49 -2.35
CA ARG A 49 -0.52 10.28 -1.72
C ARG A 49 -1.64 9.30 -1.39
N VAL A 50 -1.92 8.41 -2.33
CA VAL A 50 -2.79 7.26 -2.07
C VAL A 50 -1.98 6.16 -1.38
N THR A 51 -2.43 5.76 -0.19
CA THR A 51 -1.84 4.66 0.57
C THR A 51 -1.80 3.37 -0.25
N LYS A 52 -0.73 2.59 -0.05
CA LYS A 52 -0.50 1.30 -0.73
C LYS A 52 -0.50 1.39 -2.27
N CYS A 53 -0.34 2.60 -2.81
CA CYS A 53 -0.14 2.90 -4.22
C CYS A 53 1.22 3.60 -4.44
N ALA A 54 2.28 3.00 -3.89
CA ALA A 54 3.66 3.54 -3.94
C ALA A 54 3.84 4.96 -3.38
N SER A 55 2.95 5.40 -2.48
CA SER A 55 3.02 6.72 -1.85
C SER A 55 4.37 6.97 -1.15
N THR A 56 4.94 5.96 -0.50
CA THR A 56 6.25 6.07 0.17
C THR A 56 7.38 6.32 -0.84
N PHE A 57 7.42 5.57 -1.93
CA PHE A 57 8.42 5.75 -2.99
C PHE A 57 8.34 7.16 -3.58
N TRP A 58 7.14 7.58 -4.00
CA TRP A 58 6.95 8.91 -4.58
C TRP A 58 7.25 10.02 -3.59
N THR A 59 6.85 9.88 -2.31
CA THR A 59 7.19 10.89 -1.30
C THR A 59 8.70 11.03 -1.15
N ARG A 60 9.45 9.92 -1.06
CA ARG A 60 10.93 9.96 -0.97
C ARG A 60 11.55 10.61 -2.21
N LEU A 61 11.15 10.18 -3.40
CA LEU A 61 11.64 10.73 -4.67
C LEU A 61 11.37 12.23 -4.79
N LEU A 62 10.14 12.65 -4.51
CA LEU A 62 9.73 14.04 -4.62
C LEU A 62 10.40 14.93 -3.58
N VAL A 63 10.66 14.42 -2.38
CA VAL A 63 11.46 15.13 -1.36
C VAL A 63 12.92 15.28 -1.81
N CYS A 64 13.51 14.24 -2.43
CA CYS A 64 14.83 14.33 -3.05
C CYS A 64 14.87 15.47 -4.08
N LEU A 65 13.92 15.45 -5.03
CA LEU A 65 13.82 16.47 -6.08
C LEU A 65 13.64 17.88 -5.50
N GLU A 66 12.69 18.08 -4.58
CA GLU A 66 12.44 19.39 -3.96
C GLU A 66 13.68 19.93 -3.22
N ARG A 67 14.53 19.06 -2.69
CA ARG A 67 15.81 19.43 -2.07
C ARG A 67 16.98 19.61 -3.03
N GLY A 68 16.79 19.33 -4.33
CA GLY A 68 17.88 19.32 -5.30
C GLY A 68 18.85 18.15 -5.10
N LEU A 69 18.40 17.08 -4.43
CA LEU A 69 19.20 15.89 -4.19
C LEU A 69 18.95 14.87 -5.29
N TRP A 70 19.94 14.67 -6.14
CA TRP A 70 19.93 13.63 -7.16
C TRP A 70 20.51 12.35 -6.57
N LYS A 71 19.77 11.75 -5.63
CA LYS A 71 20.10 10.48 -4.96
C LYS A 71 18.94 9.50 -5.13
N PRO A 72 19.16 8.17 -5.02
CA PRO A 72 18.08 7.21 -5.03
C PRO A 72 17.05 7.58 -3.96
N PRO A 73 15.74 7.37 -4.20
CA PRO A 73 14.71 7.63 -3.20
C PRO A 73 14.96 6.80 -1.94
N TYR A 74 15.71 5.71 -2.06
CA TYR A 74 15.99 4.78 -0.98
C TYR A 74 16.91 5.33 0.13
N VAL A 75 17.60 6.44 -0.13
CA VAL A 75 18.54 7.06 0.84
C VAL A 75 17.81 7.61 2.07
N PHE A 76 16.61 8.14 1.90
CA PHE A 76 15.81 8.61 3.04
C PHE A 76 14.93 7.48 3.56
N LYS A 77 14.95 7.20 4.86
CA LYS A 77 14.08 6.19 5.44
C LYS A 77 12.67 6.77 5.69
N PRO A 78 11.59 5.99 5.51
CA PRO A 78 10.22 6.52 5.61
C PRO A 78 9.88 7.21 6.94
N ASN A 79 10.55 6.82 8.03
CA ASN A 79 10.38 7.40 9.37
C ASN A 79 11.42 8.46 9.73
N ASP A 80 12.34 8.77 8.83
CA ASP A 80 13.27 9.88 9.02
C ASP A 80 12.47 11.19 8.91
N GLY A 81 12.58 12.04 9.93
CA GLY A 81 11.97 13.38 9.94
C GLY A 81 12.37 14.22 8.72
N SER A 82 13.45 13.82 8.03
CA SER A 82 13.88 14.36 6.75
C SER A 82 12.87 14.12 5.60
N VAL A 83 11.89 13.22 5.67
CA VAL A 83 10.87 13.01 4.62
C VAL A 83 9.70 14.01 4.71
N LYS A 84 9.72 14.93 5.68
CA LYS A 84 8.70 15.98 5.81
C LYS A 84 9.08 17.20 4.96
N LEU A 85 8.25 17.53 3.95
CA LEU A 85 8.25 18.87 3.37
C LEU A 85 7.61 19.84 4.37
N ARG A 86 8.19 21.04 4.54
CA ARG A 86 7.71 22.05 5.51
C ARG A 86 6.29 22.56 5.17
N ASP A 87 5.92 22.51 3.89
CA ASP A 87 4.63 22.97 3.39
C ASP A 87 3.55 21.88 3.49
N ASN A 88 3.12 21.57 4.71
CA ASN A 88 1.93 20.75 4.91
C ASN A 88 0.67 21.59 4.66
N PHE A 89 -0.14 21.19 3.68
CA PHE A 89 -1.42 21.84 3.38
C PHE A 89 -2.40 21.88 4.56
N ASN A 90 -2.15 21.09 5.61
CA ASN A 90 -2.98 20.95 6.81
C ASN A 90 -3.24 22.26 7.58
N ARG A 91 -2.50 23.34 7.29
CA ARG A 91 -2.69 24.66 7.90
C ARG A 91 -3.42 25.66 7.01
N PHE A 92 -3.72 25.30 5.76
CA PHE A 92 -4.36 26.20 4.81
C PHE A 92 -5.87 25.97 4.75
N PRO A 93 -6.68 27.04 4.63
CA PRO A 93 -8.09 26.92 4.31
C PRO A 93 -8.30 26.12 3.01
N ILE A 94 -9.34 25.29 2.97
CA ILE A 94 -9.60 24.38 1.83
C ILE A 94 -9.67 25.13 0.48
N ARG A 95 -10.18 26.37 0.46
CA ARG A 95 -10.22 27.23 -0.74
C ARG A 95 -8.82 27.54 -1.29
N LYS A 96 -7.82 27.77 -0.44
CA LYS A 96 -6.43 28.02 -0.87
C LYS A 96 -5.81 26.75 -1.45
N ILE A 97 -6.18 25.59 -0.91
CA ILE A 97 -5.72 24.28 -1.40
C ILE A 97 -6.31 24.02 -2.79
N TYR A 98 -7.62 24.24 -2.97
CA TYR A 98 -8.27 24.13 -4.29
C TYR A 98 -7.67 25.10 -5.32
N LYS A 99 -7.36 26.34 -4.92
CA LYS A 99 -6.63 27.26 -5.80
C LYS A 99 -5.26 26.69 -6.20
N ARG A 100 -4.47 26.21 -5.23
CA ARG A 100 -3.14 25.68 -5.48
C ARG A 100 -3.15 24.46 -6.40
N VAL A 101 -4.04 23.49 -6.18
CA VAL A 101 -4.13 22.32 -7.07
C VAL A 101 -4.59 22.70 -8.47
N ASN A 102 -5.46 23.70 -8.64
CA ASN A 102 -5.82 24.20 -9.97
C ASN A 102 -4.65 24.90 -10.69
N ASP A 103 -3.69 25.47 -9.93
CA ASP A 103 -2.54 26.20 -10.47
C ASP A 103 -1.27 25.32 -10.63
N THR A 104 -1.34 24.03 -10.29
CA THR A 104 -0.20 23.08 -10.37
C THR A 104 -0.50 21.91 -11.29
N LYS A 105 0.57 21.29 -11.83
CA LYS A 105 0.46 19.96 -12.42
C LYS A 105 0.17 18.93 -11.32
N ASN A 106 -0.93 18.19 -11.44
CA ASN A 106 -1.36 17.23 -10.43
C ASN A 106 -1.20 15.80 -10.91
N PHE A 107 -0.68 14.92 -10.07
CA PHE A 107 -0.69 13.50 -10.38
C PHE A 107 -0.99 12.61 -9.17
N MET A 108 -1.42 11.38 -9.45
CA MET A 108 -1.68 10.36 -8.44
C MET A 108 -1.50 8.95 -9.02
N PHE A 109 -1.49 7.94 -8.14
CA PHE A 109 -1.57 6.54 -8.52
C PHE A 109 -2.85 5.91 -7.97
N SER A 110 -3.50 5.09 -8.79
CA SER A 110 -4.56 4.17 -8.36
C SER A 110 -4.03 2.74 -8.26
N ARG A 111 -4.76 1.89 -7.54
CA ARG A 111 -4.53 0.45 -7.46
C ARG A 111 -5.87 -0.27 -7.39
N ASN A 112 -5.95 -1.48 -7.90
CA ASN A 112 -7.13 -2.32 -7.72
C ASN A 112 -7.49 -2.39 -6.22
N PRO A 113 -8.74 -2.06 -5.82
CA PRO A 113 -9.14 -2.03 -4.42
C PRO A 113 -8.83 -3.32 -3.66
N TYR A 114 -9.04 -4.50 -4.25
CA TYR A 114 -8.75 -5.77 -3.60
C TYR A 114 -7.25 -5.94 -3.33
N SER A 115 -6.41 -5.65 -4.32
CA SER A 115 -4.95 -5.71 -4.14
C SER A 115 -4.44 -4.69 -3.12
N ARG A 116 -5.11 -3.53 -3.02
CA ARG A 116 -4.76 -2.48 -2.05
C ARG A 116 -5.05 -2.93 -0.61
N ILE A 117 -6.20 -3.54 -0.36
CA ILE A 117 -6.60 -4.07 0.95
C ILE A 117 -5.69 -5.22 1.37
N PHE A 118 -5.42 -6.17 0.48
CA PHE A 118 -4.49 -7.26 0.78
C PHE A 118 -3.08 -6.73 1.12
N SER A 119 -2.60 -5.75 0.36
CA SER A 119 -1.32 -5.10 0.65
C SER A 119 -1.30 -4.38 2.01
N PHE A 120 -2.42 -3.80 2.44
CA PHE A 120 -2.55 -3.20 3.77
C PHE A 120 -2.49 -4.26 4.86
N TYR A 121 -3.27 -5.34 4.74
CA TYR A 121 -3.28 -6.44 5.70
C TYR A 121 -1.88 -7.00 5.94
N VAL A 122 -1.18 -7.40 4.87
CA VAL A 122 0.15 -8.02 4.96
C VAL A 122 1.17 -7.09 5.61
N ASP A 123 1.09 -5.79 5.31
CA ASP A 123 2.06 -4.80 5.79
C ASP A 123 1.81 -4.34 7.23
N LYS A 124 0.54 -4.25 7.65
CA LYS A 124 0.18 -3.60 8.91
C LYS A 124 -0.32 -4.54 9.98
N LEU A 125 -1.06 -5.59 9.60
CA LEU A 125 -1.70 -6.49 10.57
C LEU A 125 -1.01 -7.84 10.63
N PHE A 126 -0.56 -8.39 9.51
CA PHE A 126 0.18 -9.66 9.50
C PHE A 126 1.65 -9.47 9.94
N SER A 127 2.28 -8.39 9.49
CA SER A 127 3.67 -8.06 9.86
C SER A 127 3.82 -7.84 11.37
N PRO A 128 4.96 -8.25 11.99
CA PRO A 128 5.33 -7.86 13.34
C PRO A 128 5.37 -6.35 13.51
N ASN A 129 4.24 -5.79 13.92
CA ASN A 129 3.99 -4.36 13.94
C ASN A 129 3.14 -4.00 15.17
N PRO A 130 3.78 -3.82 16.34
CA PRO A 130 3.09 -3.61 17.61
C PRO A 130 2.28 -2.32 17.60
N TYR A 131 2.65 -1.32 16.81
CA TYR A 131 1.85 -0.10 16.66
C TYR A 131 0.45 -0.40 16.12
N TYR A 132 0.34 -1.19 15.05
CA TYR A 132 -0.95 -1.57 14.48
C TYR A 132 -1.64 -2.64 15.31
N TRP A 133 -0.91 -3.60 15.87
CA TRP A 133 -1.51 -4.63 16.72
C TRP A 133 -2.18 -4.03 17.95
N ASN A 134 -1.51 -3.11 18.65
CA ASN A 134 -2.02 -2.53 19.89
C ASN A 134 -3.12 -1.47 19.67
N SER A 135 -3.29 -0.99 18.44
CA SER A 135 -4.33 -0.02 18.08
C SER A 135 -5.42 -0.68 17.25
N LEU A 136 -5.30 -0.63 15.92
CA LEU A 136 -6.28 -1.15 14.98
C LEU A 136 -6.56 -2.63 15.21
N GLY A 137 -5.52 -3.44 15.44
CA GLY A 137 -5.65 -4.88 15.61
C GLY A 137 -6.53 -5.25 16.81
N VAL A 138 -6.21 -4.72 17.99
CA VAL A 138 -7.03 -4.89 19.20
C VAL A 138 -8.46 -4.41 18.95
N GLY A 139 -8.65 -3.28 18.27
CA GLY A 139 -9.98 -2.76 17.94
C GLY A 139 -10.80 -3.73 17.06
N ILE A 140 -10.18 -4.30 16.03
CA ILE A 140 -10.81 -5.28 15.14
C ILE A 140 -11.14 -6.57 15.90
N THR A 141 -10.18 -7.11 16.66
CA THR A 141 -10.37 -8.36 17.40
C THR A 141 -11.42 -8.20 18.50
N LYS A 142 -11.44 -7.10 19.26
CA LYS A 142 -12.47 -6.82 20.28
C LYS A 142 -13.87 -6.76 19.67
N ARG A 143 -14.02 -6.11 18.51
CA ARG A 143 -15.31 -6.05 17.81
C ARG A 143 -15.80 -7.43 17.37
N SER A 144 -14.88 -8.29 16.93
CA SER A 144 -15.20 -9.59 16.33
C SER A 144 -15.35 -10.70 17.37
N ARG A 145 -14.57 -10.65 18.46
CA ARG A 145 -14.40 -11.73 19.45
C ARG A 145 -14.66 -11.32 20.91
N GLY A 146 -14.97 -10.04 21.17
CA GLY A 146 -15.32 -9.51 22.50
C GLY A 146 -14.14 -9.10 23.39
N ASN A 147 -12.99 -9.76 23.30
CA ASN A 147 -11.78 -9.40 24.05
C ASN A 147 -10.52 -9.53 23.19
N ALA A 148 -9.53 -8.66 23.42
CA ALA A 148 -8.20 -8.76 22.84
C ALA A 148 -7.18 -7.97 23.66
N THR A 149 -6.13 -8.63 24.13
CA THR A 149 -4.95 -8.01 24.72
C THR A 149 -3.95 -7.58 23.65
N CYS A 150 -3.83 -8.37 22.60
CA CYS A 150 -3.02 -8.08 21.42
C CYS A 150 -3.85 -8.25 20.15
N GLY A 151 -3.54 -7.48 19.12
CA GLY A 151 -4.17 -7.56 17.80
C GLY A 151 -3.30 -8.20 16.73
N HIS A 152 -2.43 -9.14 17.13
CA HIS A 152 -1.45 -9.78 16.25
C HIS A 152 -2.07 -10.87 15.37
N ASP A 153 -3.25 -11.37 15.72
CA ASP A 153 -3.92 -12.53 15.14
C ASP A 153 -5.21 -12.13 14.40
N VAL A 154 -5.32 -10.86 14.00
CA VAL A 154 -6.42 -10.40 13.13
C VAL A 154 -6.39 -11.18 11.83
N THR A 155 -7.49 -11.83 11.49
CA THR A 155 -7.66 -12.54 10.23
C THR A 155 -7.99 -11.56 9.09
N PHE A 156 -7.77 -12.00 7.85
CA PHE A 156 -8.15 -11.20 6.69
C PHE A 156 -9.66 -10.95 6.62
N ASN A 157 -10.48 -11.93 6.99
CA ASN A 157 -11.94 -11.81 7.06
C ASN A 157 -12.38 -10.75 8.09
N GLU A 158 -11.77 -10.71 9.27
CA GLU A 158 -12.08 -9.68 10.28
C GLU A 158 -11.68 -8.27 9.84
N LEU A 159 -10.57 -8.13 9.11
CA LEU A 159 -10.25 -6.87 8.45
C LEU A 159 -11.35 -6.47 7.45
N VAL A 160 -11.87 -7.41 6.66
CA VAL A 160 -12.95 -7.13 5.72
C VAL A 160 -14.23 -6.70 6.44
N ASP A 161 -14.58 -7.36 7.55
CA ASP A 161 -15.71 -6.94 8.41
C ASP A 161 -15.51 -5.52 8.92
N TYR A 162 -14.32 -5.21 9.44
CA TYR A 162 -13.98 -3.86 9.87
C TYR A 162 -14.20 -2.84 8.75
N ILE A 163 -13.79 -3.13 7.53
CA ILE A 163 -13.93 -2.23 6.38
C ILE A 163 -15.40 -2.01 6.01
N ILE A 164 -16.23 -3.06 6.07
CA ILE A 164 -17.65 -3.02 5.69
C ILE A 164 -18.47 -2.26 6.75
N TYR A 165 -18.25 -2.58 8.03
CA TYR A 165 -19.13 -2.14 9.12
C TYR A 165 -18.59 -0.95 9.92
N THR A 166 -17.43 -0.40 9.57
CA THR A 166 -16.92 0.83 10.18
C THR A 166 -17.14 2.01 9.22
N PRO A 167 -17.78 3.11 9.66
CA PRO A 167 -17.95 4.29 8.82
C PRO A 167 -16.60 4.84 8.31
N SER A 168 -16.56 5.37 7.08
CA SER A 168 -15.34 5.97 6.50
C SER A 168 -14.65 7.00 7.40
N THR A 169 -15.40 7.71 8.23
CA THR A 169 -14.88 8.73 9.17
C THR A 169 -14.11 8.15 10.37
N ALA A 170 -14.32 6.87 10.69
CA ALA A 170 -13.66 6.17 11.78
C ALA A 170 -12.74 5.02 11.29
N ARG A 171 -12.59 4.88 9.97
CA ARG A 171 -11.72 3.87 9.37
C ARG A 171 -10.27 4.32 9.34
N ASP A 172 -9.37 3.35 9.41
CA ASP A 172 -7.95 3.55 9.13
C ASP A 172 -7.81 4.10 7.71
N PHE A 173 -7.03 5.15 7.56
CA PHE A 173 -6.87 5.89 6.31
C PHE A 173 -6.33 5.03 5.15
N HIS A 174 -5.70 3.88 5.42
CA HIS A 174 -5.28 2.92 4.40
C HIS A 174 -6.45 2.16 3.76
N THR A 175 -7.59 2.13 4.42
CA THR A 175 -8.81 1.42 4.00
C THR A 175 -9.91 2.36 3.46
N ILE A 176 -9.63 3.67 3.40
CA ILE A 176 -10.56 4.65 2.84
C ILE A 176 -10.44 4.64 1.30
N PRO A 177 -11.55 4.58 0.54
CA PRO A 177 -11.55 4.63 -0.92
C PRO A 177 -10.67 5.74 -1.51
N ILE A 178 -10.03 5.46 -2.64
CA ILE A 178 -9.13 6.39 -3.33
C ILE A 178 -9.88 7.67 -3.74
N ASN A 179 -11.13 7.53 -4.17
CA ASN A 179 -11.99 8.65 -4.52
C ASN A 179 -12.15 9.64 -3.36
N ASP A 180 -12.29 9.13 -2.14
CA ASP A 180 -12.43 9.93 -0.93
C ASP A 180 -11.13 10.62 -0.52
N VAL A 181 -10.00 9.94 -0.77
CA VAL A 181 -8.66 10.42 -0.42
C VAL A 181 -8.18 11.51 -1.37
N CYS A 182 -8.41 11.36 -2.68
CA CYS A 182 -7.81 12.21 -3.71
C CYS A 182 -8.80 12.99 -4.57
N ARG A 183 -10.10 12.69 -4.49
CA ARG A 183 -11.19 13.39 -5.20
C ARG A 183 -10.92 13.58 -6.71
N PRO A 184 -10.59 12.52 -7.47
CA PRO A 184 -10.27 12.59 -8.89
C PRO A 184 -11.38 13.16 -9.78
N CYS A 185 -12.63 13.16 -9.32
CA CYS A 185 -13.74 13.79 -10.03
C CYS A 185 -13.87 15.30 -9.80
N ILE A 186 -13.12 15.87 -8.84
CA ILE A 186 -13.13 17.29 -8.49
C ILE A 186 -11.78 17.94 -8.81
N ILE A 187 -10.69 17.22 -8.55
CA ILE A 187 -9.33 17.72 -8.74
C ILE A 187 -8.88 17.44 -10.17
N PRO A 188 -8.35 18.45 -10.90
CA PRO A 188 -7.85 18.27 -12.26
C PRO A 188 -6.50 17.55 -12.24
N TYR A 189 -6.50 16.22 -12.11
CA TYR A 189 -5.28 15.43 -12.29
C TYR A 189 -4.82 15.49 -13.74
N ASP A 190 -3.56 15.81 -13.99
CA ASP A 190 -2.94 15.77 -15.31
C ASP A 190 -2.50 14.34 -15.66
N VAL A 191 -2.05 13.58 -14.66
CA VAL A 191 -1.62 12.18 -14.83
C VAL A 191 -2.16 11.29 -13.71
N ILE A 192 -2.79 10.19 -14.10
CA ILE A 192 -3.22 9.13 -13.17
C ILE A 192 -2.53 7.84 -13.59
N GLY A 193 -1.54 7.41 -12.80
CA GLY A 193 -0.85 6.15 -12.98
C GLY A 193 -1.57 4.98 -12.32
N LYS A 194 -1.28 3.75 -12.74
CA LYS A 194 -1.75 2.52 -12.11
C LYS A 194 -0.60 1.74 -11.51
N MET A 195 -0.80 1.23 -10.29
CA MET A 195 0.16 0.33 -9.66
C MET A 195 0.42 -0.94 -10.48
N GLU A 196 -0.56 -1.38 -11.25
CA GLU A 196 -0.42 -2.53 -12.15
C GLU A 196 0.56 -2.25 -13.30
N ASN A 197 0.80 -0.98 -13.64
CA ASN A 197 1.73 -0.52 -14.67
C ASN A 197 2.82 0.41 -14.09
N PHE A 198 3.17 0.19 -12.83
CA PHE A 198 3.92 1.15 -12.02
C PHE A 198 5.16 1.71 -12.72
N GLU A 199 5.97 0.84 -13.35
CA GLU A 199 7.22 1.26 -13.95
C GLU A 199 7.02 2.21 -15.14
N ASN A 200 6.17 1.78 -16.09
CA ASN A 200 5.86 2.55 -17.28
C ASN A 200 5.19 3.89 -16.93
N ASP A 201 4.26 3.87 -15.98
CA ASP A 201 3.54 5.07 -15.57
C ASP A 201 4.46 6.03 -14.79
N THR A 202 5.41 5.51 -14.01
CA THR A 202 6.44 6.32 -13.35
C THR A 202 7.35 7.01 -14.35
N SER A 203 7.87 6.28 -15.35
CA SER A 203 8.68 6.88 -16.43
C SER A 203 7.93 8.03 -17.14
N ASN A 204 6.65 7.83 -17.44
CA ASN A 204 5.83 8.86 -18.07
C ASN A 204 5.63 10.08 -17.16
N ILE A 205 5.37 9.88 -15.87
CA ILE A 205 5.19 10.98 -14.92
C ILE A 205 6.47 11.80 -14.78
N LEU A 206 7.63 11.14 -14.63
CA LEU A 206 8.92 11.83 -14.54
C LEU A 206 9.16 12.73 -15.76
N LYS A 207 8.79 12.26 -16.95
CA LYS A 207 8.84 13.07 -18.19
C LYS A 207 7.85 14.25 -18.20
N GLU A 208 6.61 14.06 -17.75
CA GLU A 208 5.61 15.15 -17.73
C GLU A 208 5.95 16.25 -16.71
N ILE A 209 6.68 15.92 -15.65
CA ILE A 209 7.17 16.89 -14.64
C ILE A 209 8.58 17.44 -14.96
N GLY A 210 9.18 17.05 -16.08
CA GLY A 210 10.47 17.57 -16.57
C GLY A 210 11.70 17.06 -15.80
N VAL A 211 11.64 15.83 -15.27
CA VAL A 211 12.74 15.16 -14.57
C VAL A 211 13.02 13.77 -15.14
N GLU A 212 12.82 13.58 -16.45
CA GLU A 212 13.10 12.31 -17.13
C GLU A 212 14.55 11.84 -17.03
N SER A 213 15.50 12.76 -16.79
CA SER A 213 16.92 12.47 -16.61
C SER A 213 17.26 11.92 -15.21
N TYR A 214 16.26 11.71 -14.35
CA TYR A 214 16.49 11.17 -13.01
C TYR A 214 17.09 9.75 -13.08
N PRO A 215 18.37 9.56 -12.72
CA PRO A 215 19.17 8.40 -13.14
C PRO A 215 18.77 7.09 -12.42
N TYR A 216 17.99 7.20 -11.34
CA TYR A 216 17.64 6.08 -10.47
C TYR A 216 16.29 5.43 -10.83
N PHE A 217 15.67 5.86 -11.93
CA PHE A 217 14.55 5.15 -12.53
C PHE A 217 15.01 4.47 -13.83
N SER A 218 15.94 3.52 -13.70
CA SER A 218 16.63 2.81 -14.79
C SER A 218 16.41 1.29 -14.73
N GLU A 219 17.11 0.51 -15.57
CA GLU A 219 16.99 -0.95 -15.71
C GLU A 219 17.08 -1.72 -14.38
N ASN A 220 17.77 -1.17 -13.37
CA ASN A 220 17.95 -1.80 -12.06
C ASN A 220 16.88 -1.48 -11.02
N PHE A 221 15.84 -0.70 -11.37
CA PHE A 221 14.79 -0.27 -10.44
C PHE A 221 14.20 -1.43 -9.61
N LYS A 222 13.86 -2.55 -10.26
CA LYS A 222 13.30 -3.72 -9.57
C LYS A 222 14.25 -4.28 -8.52
N LYS A 223 15.54 -4.39 -8.85
CA LYS A 223 16.58 -4.91 -7.95
C LYS A 223 16.74 -4.00 -6.73
N GLU A 224 16.84 -2.68 -6.94
CA GLU A 224 16.95 -1.71 -5.85
C GLU A 224 15.70 -1.66 -4.97
N TYR A 225 14.51 -1.69 -5.57
CA TYR A 225 13.24 -1.74 -4.84
C TYR A 225 13.13 -3.01 -3.99
N THR A 226 13.53 -4.16 -4.53
CA THR A 226 13.55 -5.42 -3.77
C THR A 226 14.55 -5.36 -2.62
N ALA A 227 15.74 -4.80 -2.84
CA ALA A 227 16.75 -4.63 -1.79
C ALA A 227 16.25 -3.69 -0.67
N ASP A 228 15.65 -2.55 -1.00
CA ASP A 228 15.05 -1.64 0.00
C ASP A 228 13.89 -2.31 0.74
N SER A 229 13.08 -3.11 0.05
CA SER A 229 11.99 -3.89 0.68
C SER A 229 12.52 -4.92 1.69
N ILE A 230 13.59 -5.66 1.33
CA ILE A 230 14.26 -6.60 2.24
C ILE A 230 14.83 -5.87 3.45
N TYR A 231 15.51 -4.74 3.19
CA TYR A 231 16.08 -3.89 4.22
C TYR A 231 15.01 -3.44 5.23
N ASP A 232 13.94 -2.83 4.72
CA ASP A 232 12.88 -2.25 5.55
C ASP A 232 12.17 -3.34 6.38
N ILE A 233 11.93 -4.53 5.82
CA ILE A 233 11.32 -5.65 6.55
C ILE A 233 12.23 -6.12 7.70
N ALA A 234 13.51 -6.37 7.43
CA ALA A 234 14.43 -6.87 8.45
C ALA A 234 14.68 -5.83 9.55
N HIS A 235 14.87 -4.57 9.18
CA HIS A 235 15.05 -3.49 10.15
C HIS A 235 13.79 -3.27 10.99
N ALA A 236 12.60 -3.22 10.37
CA ALA A 236 11.35 -3.06 11.11
C ALA A 236 11.15 -4.18 12.13
N TYR A 237 11.41 -5.43 11.75
CA TYR A 237 11.32 -6.56 12.69
C TYR A 237 12.26 -6.38 13.89
N ILE A 238 13.55 -6.15 13.64
CA ILE A 238 14.53 -6.03 14.72
C ILE A 238 14.24 -4.83 15.61
N SER A 239 13.80 -3.70 15.04
CA SER A 239 13.43 -2.50 15.80
C SER A 239 12.18 -2.70 16.64
N PHE A 240 11.21 -3.48 16.18
CA PHE A 240 9.94 -3.69 16.89
C PHE A 240 9.87 -4.97 17.72
N ARG A 241 10.91 -5.81 17.72
CA ARG A 241 10.85 -7.13 18.37
C ARG A 241 10.51 -7.07 19.85
N GLN A 242 11.12 -6.16 20.61
CA GLN A 242 10.90 -6.08 22.07
C GLN A 242 9.43 -5.76 22.41
N ASP A 243 8.78 -4.91 21.61
CA ASP A 243 7.37 -4.61 21.78
C ASP A 243 6.46 -5.72 21.22
N SER A 244 6.91 -6.42 20.19
CA SER A 244 6.19 -7.57 19.61
C SER A 244 6.25 -8.79 20.52
N ASP A 245 7.31 -8.95 21.31
CA ASP A 245 7.52 -10.03 22.29
C ASP A 245 6.40 -10.09 23.35
N LYS A 246 5.67 -8.97 23.55
CA LYS A 246 4.49 -8.91 24.42
C LYS A 246 3.28 -9.68 23.86
N CYS A 247 3.29 -9.96 22.57
CA CYS A 247 2.17 -10.57 21.85
C CYS A 247 2.50 -11.92 21.24
N ILE A 248 3.71 -12.12 20.73
CA ILE A 248 4.18 -13.37 20.13
C ILE A 248 5.63 -13.62 20.48
N ASP A 249 6.06 -14.89 20.50
CA ASP A 249 7.47 -15.22 20.66
C ASP A 249 8.29 -14.88 19.40
N ARG A 250 9.61 -14.73 19.57
CA ARG A 250 10.55 -14.34 18.49
C ARG A 250 10.63 -15.35 17.35
N GLN A 251 10.42 -16.64 17.60
CA GLN A 251 10.43 -17.64 16.54
C GLN A 251 9.20 -17.46 15.65
N THR A 252 8.03 -17.29 16.25
CA THR A 252 6.79 -16.94 15.53
C THR A 252 6.92 -15.61 14.78
N GLY A 253 7.54 -14.61 15.41
CA GLY A 253 7.84 -13.32 14.77
C GLY A 253 8.69 -13.47 13.50
N LEU A 254 9.78 -14.24 13.56
CA LEU A 254 10.63 -14.51 12.40
C LEU A 254 9.92 -15.34 11.33
N LYS A 255 9.13 -16.34 11.71
CA LYS A 255 8.33 -17.13 10.74
C LYS A 255 7.37 -16.22 9.98
N ARG A 256 6.75 -15.25 10.65
CA ARG A 256 5.90 -14.23 9.98
C ARG A 256 6.71 -13.32 9.06
N VAL A 257 7.90 -12.87 9.47
CA VAL A 257 8.81 -12.12 8.59
C VAL A 257 9.14 -12.91 7.33
N TRP A 258 9.47 -14.19 7.48
CA TRP A 258 9.75 -15.09 6.37
C TRP A 258 8.54 -15.24 5.44
N ARG A 259 7.36 -15.46 6.02
CA ARG A 259 6.10 -15.57 5.28
C ARG A 259 5.73 -14.29 4.54
N ILE A 260 6.05 -13.11 5.07
CA ILE A 260 5.85 -11.83 4.37
C ILE A 260 6.71 -11.74 3.11
N LEU A 261 7.96 -12.19 3.18
CA LEU A 261 8.86 -12.21 2.02
C LEU A 261 8.31 -13.13 0.93
N GLN A 262 7.75 -14.28 1.32
CA GLN A 262 7.04 -15.18 0.41
C GLN A 262 5.78 -14.52 -0.17
N ILE A 263 4.91 -13.94 0.67
CA ILE A 263 3.68 -13.27 0.20
C ILE A 263 3.99 -12.12 -0.77
N ARG A 264 5.07 -11.39 -0.53
CA ARG A 264 5.54 -10.30 -1.40
C ARG A 264 6.32 -10.80 -2.61
N GLY A 265 6.43 -12.12 -2.80
CA GLY A 265 7.21 -12.81 -3.82
C GLY A 265 8.60 -12.22 -3.97
N ILE A 266 9.26 -12.05 -2.83
CA ILE A 266 10.68 -11.72 -2.72
C ILE A 266 11.46 -13.04 -2.69
N ILE A 267 11.02 -14.00 -1.89
CA ILE A 267 11.58 -15.36 -1.81
C ILE A 267 10.53 -16.40 -2.19
N SER A 268 10.96 -17.56 -2.70
CA SER A 268 10.08 -18.67 -3.07
C SER A 268 9.44 -19.28 -1.82
N GLU A 269 8.20 -19.74 -1.96
CA GLU A 269 7.45 -20.44 -0.92
C GLU A 269 8.15 -21.73 -0.48
N SER A 270 8.86 -22.39 -1.39
CA SER A 270 9.61 -23.60 -1.12
C SER A 270 10.76 -23.38 -0.12
N VAL A 271 11.35 -22.19 -0.10
CA VAL A 271 12.49 -21.87 0.77
C VAL A 271 12.02 -21.71 2.21
N GLN A 272 12.45 -22.62 3.09
CA GLN A 272 12.10 -22.62 4.50
C GLN A 272 12.94 -21.64 5.31
N MET A 273 12.37 -21.15 6.42
CA MET A 273 13.10 -20.27 7.34
C MET A 273 14.23 -21.06 8.03
N PRO A 274 15.51 -20.66 7.89
CA PRO A 274 16.63 -21.47 8.33
C PRO A 274 17.03 -21.24 9.80
N PHE A 275 16.23 -20.52 10.58
CA PHE A 275 16.58 -20.16 11.96
C PHE A 275 15.94 -21.11 12.98
N SER A 276 16.77 -21.67 13.85
CA SER A 276 16.30 -22.41 15.02
C SER A 276 15.62 -21.48 16.05
N SER A 277 14.89 -22.07 17.01
CA SER A 277 14.31 -21.30 18.13
C SER A 277 15.38 -20.53 18.92
N LYS A 278 16.56 -21.14 19.13
CA LYS A 278 17.70 -20.52 19.82
C LYS A 278 18.27 -19.34 19.04
N GLU A 279 18.49 -19.49 17.73
CA GLU A 279 18.98 -18.39 16.88
C GLU A 279 17.97 -17.25 16.79
N SER A 280 16.67 -17.57 16.80
CA SER A 280 15.60 -16.57 16.75
C SER A 280 15.66 -15.57 17.91
N GLN A 281 16.20 -16.00 19.06
CA GLN A 281 16.32 -15.13 20.24
C GLN A 281 17.41 -14.07 20.11
N THR A 282 18.52 -14.39 19.44
CA THR A 282 19.72 -13.54 19.39
C THR A 282 20.02 -12.99 18.00
N ILE A 283 19.13 -13.22 17.03
CA ILE A 283 19.35 -12.80 15.65
C ILE A 283 19.65 -11.29 15.54
N THR A 284 20.67 -10.97 14.76
CA THR A 284 21.04 -9.60 14.43
C THR A 284 20.43 -9.19 13.09
N VAL A 285 20.28 -7.88 12.88
CA VAL A 285 19.76 -7.37 11.59
C VAL A 285 20.66 -7.80 10.42
N SER A 286 21.98 -7.76 10.58
CA SER A 286 22.92 -8.17 9.53
C SER A 286 22.79 -9.64 9.18
N LYS A 287 22.64 -10.52 10.19
CA LYS A 287 22.42 -11.95 9.95
C LYS A 287 21.11 -12.20 9.22
N LEU A 288 20.02 -11.56 9.67
CA LEU A 288 18.71 -11.68 9.03
C LEU A 288 18.74 -11.19 7.57
N LEU A 289 19.31 -10.00 7.32
CA LEU A 289 19.45 -9.41 5.99
C LEU A 289 20.22 -10.34 5.03
N ASN A 290 21.40 -10.79 5.43
CA ASN A 290 22.24 -11.63 4.60
C ASN A 290 21.55 -12.98 4.27
N THR A 291 20.84 -13.55 5.24
CA THR A 291 20.07 -14.78 5.00
C THR A 291 18.91 -14.56 4.03
N ILE A 292 18.19 -13.44 4.13
CA ILE A 292 17.10 -13.12 3.20
C ILE A 292 17.64 -12.87 1.79
N LEU A 293 18.77 -12.18 1.65
CA LEU A 293 19.41 -11.93 0.36
C LEU A 293 19.83 -13.24 -0.31
N LYS A 294 20.44 -14.16 0.44
CA LYS A 294 20.76 -15.50 -0.08
C LYS A 294 19.51 -16.24 -0.55
N ALA A 295 18.45 -16.27 0.26
CA ALA A 295 17.19 -16.91 -0.11
C ALA A 295 16.53 -16.25 -1.34
N ARG A 296 16.70 -14.95 -1.53
CA ARG A 296 16.26 -14.22 -2.72
C ARG A 296 17.02 -14.66 -3.96
N ASP A 297 18.34 -14.80 -3.86
CA ASP A 297 19.19 -15.24 -4.98
C ASP A 297 18.88 -16.69 -5.39
N ASP A 298 18.50 -17.53 -4.41
CA ASP A 298 18.06 -18.92 -4.63
C ASP A 298 16.64 -19.04 -5.22
N SER A 299 15.90 -17.92 -5.42
CA SER A 299 14.50 -17.92 -5.86
C SER A 299 14.31 -17.57 -7.35
N PHE A 300 13.56 -18.39 -8.08
CA PHE A 300 13.27 -18.17 -9.52
C PHE A 300 12.14 -17.16 -9.76
N ASN A 301 12.33 -16.22 -10.67
CA ASN A 301 11.41 -15.07 -10.83
C ASN A 301 9.98 -15.41 -11.31
N GLU A 302 9.81 -16.43 -12.16
CA GLU A 302 8.48 -16.78 -12.69
C GLU A 302 7.57 -17.33 -11.59
N GLU A 303 8.07 -18.27 -10.77
CA GLU A 303 7.37 -18.85 -9.63
C GLU A 303 6.83 -17.77 -8.67
N LEU A 304 7.64 -16.74 -8.40
CA LEU A 304 7.27 -15.67 -7.47
C LEU A 304 6.08 -14.84 -7.91
N LYS A 305 5.83 -14.74 -9.21
CA LYS A 305 4.68 -14.01 -9.74
C LYS A 305 3.40 -14.80 -9.49
N ASP A 306 3.42 -16.09 -9.77
CA ASP A 306 2.27 -16.98 -9.61
C ASP A 306 1.94 -17.17 -8.13
N GLN A 307 2.96 -17.32 -7.28
CA GLN A 307 2.84 -17.37 -5.83
C GLN A 307 2.10 -16.16 -5.24
N LYS A 308 2.39 -14.93 -5.71
CA LYS A 308 1.65 -13.73 -5.27
C LYS A 308 0.16 -13.83 -5.58
N ALA A 309 -0.17 -14.34 -6.76
CA ALA A 309 -1.56 -14.50 -7.19
C ALA A 309 -2.27 -15.56 -6.34
N THR A 310 -1.57 -16.64 -5.97
CA THR A 310 -2.06 -17.69 -5.07
C THR A 310 -2.39 -17.12 -3.69
N PHE A 311 -1.45 -16.49 -2.98
CA PHE A 311 -1.71 -15.92 -1.64
C PHE A 311 -2.82 -14.87 -1.65
N PHE A 312 -2.87 -14.05 -2.69
CA PHE A 312 -3.95 -13.09 -2.88
C PHE A 312 -5.31 -13.77 -2.96
N LYS A 313 -5.42 -14.85 -3.74
CA LYS A 313 -6.65 -15.63 -3.90
C LYS A 313 -7.04 -16.34 -2.60
N GLU A 314 -6.08 -16.95 -1.91
CA GLU A 314 -6.29 -17.66 -0.65
C GLU A 314 -6.84 -16.72 0.42
N ALA A 315 -6.23 -15.55 0.63
CA ALA A 315 -6.72 -14.56 1.58
C ALA A 315 -8.18 -14.20 1.27
N TYR A 316 -8.51 -13.93 0.01
CA TYR A 316 -9.88 -13.63 -0.36
C TYR A 316 -10.86 -14.81 -0.27
N SER A 317 -10.40 -16.06 -0.42
CA SER A 317 -11.24 -17.24 -0.21
C SER A 317 -11.68 -17.44 1.24
N SER A 318 -10.96 -16.88 2.21
CA SER A 318 -11.37 -16.87 3.63
C SER A 318 -12.58 -15.97 3.91
N VAL A 319 -12.99 -15.14 2.95
CA VAL A 319 -14.08 -14.17 3.10
C VAL A 319 -15.38 -14.77 2.53
N PRO A 320 -16.50 -14.78 3.28
CA PRO A 320 -17.82 -15.10 2.74
C PRO A 320 -18.24 -14.24 1.53
N LEU A 321 -19.04 -14.81 0.62
CA LEU A 321 -19.43 -14.13 -0.63
C LEU A 321 -20.31 -12.90 -0.39
N ASP A 322 -21.21 -12.94 0.59
CA ASP A 322 -22.04 -11.80 1.00
C ASP A 322 -21.17 -10.62 1.46
N LYS A 323 -20.11 -10.90 2.24
CA LYS A 323 -19.12 -9.90 2.64
C LYS A 323 -18.33 -9.37 1.45
N MET A 324 -17.96 -10.22 0.49
CA MET A 324 -17.33 -9.74 -0.76
C MET A 324 -18.23 -8.79 -1.54
N MET A 325 -19.54 -9.07 -1.62
CA MET A 325 -20.50 -8.17 -2.27
C MET A 325 -20.61 -6.83 -1.53
N ASN A 326 -20.60 -6.85 -0.19
CA ASN A 326 -20.62 -5.62 0.60
C ASN A 326 -19.30 -4.84 0.50
N LEU A 327 -18.16 -5.54 0.48
CA LEU A 327 -16.86 -4.93 0.23
C LEU A 327 -16.78 -4.29 -1.15
N GLN A 328 -17.35 -4.92 -2.17
CA GLN A 328 -17.45 -4.34 -3.51
C GLN A 328 -18.22 -3.01 -3.48
N LYS A 329 -19.34 -2.93 -2.75
CA LYS A 329 -20.12 -1.69 -2.60
C LYS A 329 -19.33 -0.57 -1.95
N VAL A 330 -18.52 -0.88 -0.92
CA VAL A 330 -17.66 0.08 -0.23
C VAL A 330 -16.70 0.80 -1.19
N TYR A 331 -16.17 0.09 -2.19
CA TYR A 331 -15.21 0.63 -3.16
C TYR A 331 -15.83 0.81 -4.56
N LYS A 332 -17.16 0.85 -4.68
CA LYS A 332 -17.87 0.89 -5.97
C LYS A 332 -17.37 2.01 -6.88
N GLU A 333 -17.20 3.20 -6.31
CA GLU A 333 -16.72 4.37 -7.04
C GLU A 333 -15.28 4.20 -7.52
N ASP A 334 -14.39 3.63 -6.72
CA ASP A 334 -13.01 3.34 -7.14
C ASP A 334 -12.98 2.37 -8.33
N PHE A 335 -13.80 1.30 -8.29
CA PHE A 335 -13.90 0.37 -9.42
C PHE A 335 -14.35 1.07 -10.70
N GLN A 336 -15.37 1.93 -10.60
CA GLN A 336 -15.92 2.66 -11.73
C GLN A 336 -14.94 3.73 -12.25
N ILE A 337 -14.52 4.66 -11.40
CA ILE A 337 -13.67 5.80 -11.75
C ILE A 337 -12.37 5.33 -12.40
N PHE A 338 -11.70 4.34 -11.81
CA PHE A 338 -10.39 3.88 -12.28
C PHE A 338 -10.45 2.69 -13.25
N ASN A 339 -11.66 2.26 -13.65
CA ASN A 339 -11.87 1.13 -14.55
C ASN A 339 -11.15 -0.15 -14.08
N TYR A 340 -11.51 -0.61 -12.88
CA TYR A 340 -11.09 -1.89 -12.34
C TYR A 340 -12.26 -2.89 -12.38
N GLU A 341 -11.95 -4.16 -12.62
CA GLU A 341 -12.95 -5.23 -12.55
C GLU A 341 -13.47 -5.36 -11.11
N SER A 342 -14.78 -5.18 -10.94
CA SER A 342 -15.46 -5.23 -9.62
C SER A 342 -15.89 -6.63 -9.21
N PHE A 343 -16.02 -7.56 -10.17
CA PHE A 343 -16.38 -8.97 -9.93
C PHE A 343 -15.40 -9.93 -10.63
N PRO A 344 -14.10 -9.89 -10.30
CA PRO A 344 -13.12 -10.73 -10.96
C PRO A 344 -13.40 -12.22 -10.76
N LYS A 345 -13.44 -12.97 -11.87
CA LYS A 345 -13.85 -14.39 -11.89
C LYS A 345 -13.06 -15.24 -10.90
N ASN A 346 -11.76 -15.00 -10.77
CA ASN A 346 -10.87 -15.72 -9.86
C ASN A 346 -11.22 -15.52 -8.37
N LEU A 347 -11.91 -14.43 -8.01
CA LEU A 347 -12.39 -14.19 -6.66
C LEU A 347 -13.85 -14.57 -6.48
N PHE A 348 -14.72 -14.45 -7.49
CA PHE A 348 -16.18 -14.60 -7.31
C PHE A 348 -16.76 -15.93 -7.83
N LYS A 349 -16.14 -16.60 -8.81
CA LYS A 349 -16.77 -17.72 -9.55
C LYS A 349 -16.51 -19.12 -8.93
N ALA A 350 -15.67 -19.24 -7.90
CA ALA A 350 -15.18 -20.53 -7.41
C ALA A 350 -15.29 -20.73 -5.88
N ARG A 351 -16.31 -20.17 -5.22
CA ARG A 351 -16.49 -20.32 -3.76
C ARG A 351 -17.52 -21.42 -3.46
N ARG A 352 -17.09 -22.69 -3.46
CA ARG A 352 -17.82 -23.72 -2.71
C ARG A 352 -17.44 -23.57 -1.23
N ASN A 353 -18.42 -23.69 -0.34
CA ASN A 353 -18.27 -23.56 1.12
C ASN A 353 -17.22 -24.53 1.68
N THR A 354 -15.97 -24.11 1.78
CA THR A 354 -14.97 -24.69 2.68
C THR A 354 -13.92 -23.62 2.98
N ALA A 355 -14.15 -22.84 4.04
CA ALA A 355 -13.10 -22.04 4.64
C ALA A 355 -12.08 -22.99 5.29
N LYS A 356 -10.95 -23.24 4.63
CA LYS A 356 -9.74 -23.67 5.33
C LYS A 356 -9.01 -22.41 5.77
N GLU A 357 -9.05 -22.10 7.05
CA GLU A 357 -8.18 -21.11 7.66
C GLU A 357 -6.74 -21.62 7.59
N ILE A 358 -5.91 -20.99 6.75
CA ILE A 358 -4.46 -21.21 6.73
C ILE A 358 -3.79 -19.84 6.87
N PHE A 359 -3.90 -19.30 8.07
CA PHE A 359 -2.95 -18.32 8.64
C PHE A 359 -2.75 -18.67 10.12
N ILE A 360 -2.31 -19.91 10.37
CA ILE A 360 -1.79 -20.30 11.68
C ILE A 360 -0.37 -20.81 11.44
N VAL A 361 0.60 -19.94 11.74
CA VAL A 361 1.97 -20.30 12.10
C VAL A 361 2.38 -19.44 13.27
#